data_AF-A0A7R9M521-F1
#
_entry.id   AF-A0A7R9M521-F1
#
_cell.length_a   1.000
_cell.length_b   1.000
_cell.length_c   1.000
_cell.angle_alpha   90.00
_cell.angle_beta   90.00
_cell.angle_gamma   90.00
#
_symmetry.space_group_name_H-M   'P 1'
#
loop_
_entity.id
_entity.type
_entity.pdbx_description
1 polymer ?
#
loop_
_entity_poly.entity_id
_entity_poly.type
_entity_poly.pdbx_seq_one_letter_code
_entity_poly.pdbx_strand_id
1 'polypeptide(L)'
;MTGEPSVELGFDDMFANSGDKNIIYTSICQLNGKCGYPGKPYRAKLEPDNKLLYDEGEEVTYQCTDFWSFIKTRKCEKGRWTGEQPRCGDFVSHTLMKDSKLEDISGDRPVLVFEHLNMTITNTTWRYPNAFTSNRFKKARLRINDTNKYKWSFRFTAPTAKLFVRINFNFINYTFLSPQDKENFRFNISLEVSPYRSCRLNYQGGDKWREDGNKVESDFTCDTASVEDTRKDLADPGDYMLMETQASHQLDHELIAVFLGKSYGTDDEPLCGEPEIMSSQFSRFNVQYRDYSINCRKDNYKYISTYNPDLPNTSVHSMKCQPDMRWKGSYPDCVPLKPCSLDNLLVGAHSNQTVITSMDGLYFFNESQYYAVDGTEVNYGCANPGSDILVGKESRHCLKTGVWSGNEPYCYDPNETTRFPVWIIIGILFTALVFIVCLTAVLFYVYSKRIKSKITQQIARNRPESEKFEGYDDVEFPSNKMYDTYDVVGAGGEVRYADAAYYSNHGEYVEVPANVQIQSSNDYWRLPVVEPAYLEMTASRQPSPRPSPKPTPCPRIAAKAEDIYTYEL
;
A
#
# COMPACT_ATOMS: atom_id res chain seq x y z
N MET A 1 43.35 13.77 6.02
CA MET A 1 42.19 14.56 6.52
C MET A 1 41.14 13.58 7.02
N THR A 2 40.27 13.99 7.94
CA THR A 2 39.29 13.11 8.59
C THR A 2 38.19 12.67 7.61
N GLY A 3 37.87 11.38 7.61
CA GLY A 3 36.73 10.83 6.87
C GLY A 3 35.58 10.51 7.81
N GLU A 4 34.36 10.90 7.41
CA GLU A 4 33.12 10.47 8.05
C GLU A 4 32.56 9.24 7.32
N PRO A 5 31.92 8.28 8.02
CA PRO A 5 31.24 7.16 7.36
C PRO A 5 29.88 7.58 6.81
N SER A 6 29.57 7.16 5.58
CA SER A 6 28.25 7.34 4.97
C SER A 6 27.21 6.44 5.65
N VAL A 7 26.11 7.05 6.14
CA VAL A 7 24.96 6.33 6.69
C VAL A 7 23.95 6.06 5.58
N GLU A 8 23.49 4.81 5.44
CA GLU A 8 22.36 4.46 4.59
C GLU A 8 21.06 4.98 5.21
N LEU A 9 20.32 5.81 4.47
CA LEU A 9 19.00 6.29 4.89
C LEU A 9 17.91 5.38 4.30
N GLY A 10 17.25 4.62 5.17
CA GLY A 10 16.01 3.91 4.83
C GLY A 10 14.86 4.89 4.57
N PHE A 11 13.97 4.54 3.64
CA PHE A 11 12.78 5.32 3.32
C PHE A 11 11.70 5.14 4.40
N ASP A 12 11.70 6.00 5.42
CA ASP A 12 10.67 5.99 6.47
C ASP A 12 10.44 7.38 7.14
N ASP A 13 10.62 8.49 6.39
CA ASP A 13 10.34 9.84 6.92
C ASP A 13 10.10 10.89 5.80
N MET A 14 8.87 11.05 5.29
CA MET A 14 8.55 12.13 4.33
C MET A 14 7.10 12.65 4.24
N PHE A 15 6.28 12.53 5.29
CA PHE A 15 4.93 13.16 5.33
C PHE A 15 4.66 13.97 6.61
N ALA A 16 5.43 15.04 6.81
CA ALA A 16 5.30 15.93 7.96
C ALA A 16 5.38 17.42 7.59
N ASN A 17 4.37 17.94 6.87
CA ASN A 17 3.95 19.36 6.93
C ASN A 17 2.66 19.62 6.12
N SER A 18 1.51 19.48 6.76
CA SER A 18 0.29 20.25 6.42
C SER A 18 -0.44 20.60 7.70
N GLY A 19 -0.93 21.84 7.80
CA GLY A 19 -1.37 22.47 9.05
C GLY A 19 -2.83 22.26 9.44
N ASP A 20 -3.58 21.40 8.75
CA ASP A 20 -5.00 21.17 8.99
C ASP A 20 -5.25 20.15 10.11
N LYS A 21 -6.25 20.43 10.94
CA LYS A 21 -6.62 19.62 12.11
C LYS A 21 -7.77 18.68 11.77
N ASN A 22 -7.74 17.48 12.37
CA ASN A 22 -8.73 16.40 12.24
C ASN A 22 -8.80 15.72 10.86
N ILE A 23 -7.69 15.08 10.47
CA ILE A 23 -7.75 13.83 9.68
C ILE A 23 -7.30 12.70 10.60
N ILE A 24 -8.18 11.74 10.86
CA ILE A 24 -7.83 10.51 11.58
C ILE A 24 -7.33 9.52 10.53
N TYR A 25 -6.03 9.22 10.56
CA TYR A 25 -5.44 8.23 9.66
C TYR A 25 -5.82 6.82 10.09
N THR A 26 -6.87 6.25 9.50
CA THR A 26 -7.13 4.81 9.54
C THR A 26 -6.03 4.09 8.75
N SER A 27 -5.13 3.40 9.44
CA SER A 27 -4.03 2.66 8.83
C SER A 27 -4.52 1.39 8.14
N ILE A 28 -4.77 1.46 6.83
CA ILE A 28 -4.87 0.25 6.01
C ILE A 28 -3.50 -0.42 6.01
N CYS A 29 -3.41 -1.65 6.51
CA CYS A 29 -2.13 -2.32 6.69
C CYS A 29 -1.48 -2.77 5.36
N GLN A 30 -2.28 -3.07 4.34
CA GLN A 30 -1.79 -3.54 3.02
C GLN A 30 -2.65 -2.98 1.87
N LEU A 31 -1.98 -2.42 0.85
CA LEU A 31 -2.59 -1.89 -0.39
C LEU A 31 -1.94 -2.62 -1.57
N ASN A 32 -2.65 -3.62 -2.10
CA ASN A 32 -2.11 -4.63 -3.02
C ASN A 32 -2.69 -4.42 -4.43
N GLY A 33 -1.81 -4.29 -5.43
CA GLY A 33 -2.17 -3.98 -6.82
C GLY A 33 -2.09 -5.19 -7.75
N LYS A 34 -2.59 -5.03 -8.99
CA LYS A 34 -2.42 -6.02 -10.06
C LYS A 34 -1.63 -5.45 -11.23
N CYS A 35 -0.48 -6.05 -11.51
CA CYS A 35 0.41 -5.65 -12.59
C CYS A 35 -0.10 -6.16 -13.94
N GLY A 36 0.15 -5.41 -15.01
CA GLY A 36 -0.11 -5.87 -16.37
C GLY A 36 0.96 -6.83 -16.88
N TYR A 37 0.99 -7.07 -18.19
CA TYR A 37 2.00 -7.91 -18.82
C TYR A 37 3.41 -7.26 -18.76
N PRO A 38 4.45 -7.95 -18.27
CA PRO A 38 5.74 -7.36 -17.91
C PRO A 38 6.67 -7.06 -19.11
N GLY A 39 6.23 -7.37 -20.33
CA GLY A 39 7.07 -7.41 -21.52
C GLY A 39 7.88 -8.71 -21.61
N LYS A 40 8.27 -9.07 -22.83
CA LYS A 40 9.01 -10.30 -23.15
C LYS A 40 10.10 -9.99 -24.18
N PRO A 41 11.39 -10.03 -23.80
CA PRO A 41 12.47 -9.70 -24.72
C PRO A 41 12.50 -10.63 -25.94
N TYR A 42 13.03 -10.14 -27.06
CA TYR A 42 13.19 -10.96 -28.26
C TYR A 42 14.05 -12.20 -27.92
N ARG A 43 13.52 -13.39 -28.28
CA ARG A 43 14.11 -14.71 -27.93
C ARG A 43 14.32 -14.94 -26.42
N ALA A 44 13.41 -14.42 -25.60
CA ALA A 44 13.23 -14.86 -24.21
C ALA A 44 12.07 -15.85 -24.06
N LYS A 45 12.25 -16.86 -23.21
CA LYS A 45 11.15 -17.53 -22.52
C LYS A 45 10.75 -16.67 -21.31
N LEU A 46 9.45 -16.53 -21.10
CA LEU A 46 8.83 -15.91 -19.92
C LEU A 46 8.13 -17.02 -19.13
N GLU A 47 8.27 -17.04 -17.81
CA GLU A 47 7.55 -17.98 -16.94
C GLU A 47 6.88 -17.23 -15.77
N PRO A 48 5.59 -17.46 -15.48
CA PRO A 48 4.63 -18.21 -16.30
C PRO A 48 4.32 -17.51 -17.63
N ASP A 49 4.30 -18.28 -18.74
CA ASP A 49 4.04 -17.74 -20.07
C ASP A 49 2.54 -17.48 -20.30
N ASN A 50 2.20 -16.55 -21.20
CA ASN A 50 0.84 -16.15 -21.58
C ASN A 50 -0.06 -15.56 -20.46
N LYS A 51 0.43 -15.39 -19.23
CA LYS A 51 -0.28 -14.64 -18.18
C LYS A 51 -0.21 -13.13 -18.48
N LEU A 52 -1.35 -12.43 -18.43
CA LEU A 52 -1.48 -11.01 -18.84
C LEU A 52 -1.76 -10.03 -17.69
N LEU A 53 -2.09 -10.57 -16.52
CA LEU A 53 -2.42 -9.83 -15.31
C LEU A 53 -1.85 -10.64 -14.14
N TYR A 54 -1.12 -9.99 -13.25
CA TYR A 54 -0.39 -10.63 -12.15
C TYR A 54 -0.77 -9.97 -10.83
N ASP A 55 -0.71 -10.75 -9.76
CA ASP A 55 -1.14 -10.37 -8.41
C ASP A 55 0.04 -9.84 -7.58
N GLU A 56 -0.25 -9.06 -6.54
CA GLU A 56 0.77 -8.47 -5.66
C GLU A 56 1.69 -9.56 -5.08
N GLY A 57 3.00 -9.35 -5.20
CA GLY A 57 4.01 -10.29 -4.75
C GLY A 57 4.37 -11.40 -5.74
N GLU A 58 3.64 -11.59 -6.85
CA GLU A 58 4.02 -12.58 -7.87
C GLU A 58 5.31 -12.20 -8.59
N GLU A 59 6.13 -13.22 -8.90
CA GLU A 59 7.35 -13.07 -9.68
C GLU A 59 7.22 -13.68 -11.07
N VAL A 60 7.92 -13.08 -12.04
CA VAL A 60 8.14 -13.62 -13.37
C VAL A 60 9.62 -13.88 -13.60
N THR A 61 9.93 -14.97 -14.30
CA THR A 61 11.32 -15.33 -14.65
C THR A 61 11.53 -15.25 -16.17
N TYR A 62 12.78 -14.95 -16.55
CA TYR A 62 13.20 -14.75 -17.93
C TYR A 62 14.46 -15.54 -18.24
N GLN A 63 14.39 -16.37 -19.29
CA GLN A 63 15.53 -17.11 -19.81
C GLN A 63 15.71 -16.84 -21.31
N CYS A 64 16.84 -16.27 -21.70
CA CYS A 64 17.22 -16.08 -23.10
C CYS A 64 17.58 -17.43 -23.75
N THR A 65 17.19 -17.65 -25.01
CA THR A 65 17.41 -18.93 -25.71
C THR A 65 18.79 -19.07 -26.34
N ASP A 66 19.39 -17.95 -26.77
CA ASP A 66 20.58 -17.94 -27.60
C ASP A 66 21.81 -17.60 -26.76
N PHE A 67 22.07 -16.32 -26.46
CA PHE A 67 23.02 -15.94 -25.42
C PHE A 67 22.45 -16.36 -24.05
N TRP A 68 23.12 -17.32 -23.39
CA TRP A 68 22.74 -17.76 -22.05
C TRP A 68 23.07 -16.66 -21.04
N SER A 69 22.10 -15.81 -20.74
CA SER A 69 22.09 -14.99 -19.53
C SER A 69 21.78 -15.86 -18.30
N PHE A 70 22.18 -15.39 -17.12
CA PHE A 70 21.48 -15.73 -15.87
C PHE A 70 19.96 -15.54 -16.00
N ILE A 71 19.20 -16.27 -15.18
CA ILE A 71 17.74 -16.10 -15.07
C ILE A 71 17.49 -14.74 -14.43
N LYS A 72 16.80 -13.85 -15.16
CA LYS A 72 16.37 -12.54 -14.64
C LYS A 72 14.99 -12.70 -14.03
N THR A 73 14.74 -12.07 -12.89
CA THR A 73 13.40 -12.02 -12.26
C THR A 73 12.90 -10.59 -12.13
N ARG A 74 11.57 -10.42 -12.13
CA ARG A 74 10.88 -9.18 -11.77
C ARG A 74 9.66 -9.54 -10.92
N LYS A 75 9.28 -8.64 -10.01
CA LYS A 75 8.20 -8.86 -9.04
C LYS A 75 7.10 -7.82 -9.22
N CYS A 76 5.85 -8.23 -9.03
CA CYS A 76 4.70 -7.33 -9.05
C CYS A 76 4.56 -6.66 -7.69
N GLU A 77 4.71 -5.33 -7.63
CA GLU A 77 4.58 -4.54 -6.41
C GLU A 77 3.80 -3.25 -6.70
N LYS A 78 2.70 -3.03 -5.97
CA LYS A 78 1.73 -1.91 -6.15
C LYS A 78 1.32 -1.69 -7.61
N GLY A 79 1.03 -2.78 -8.31
CA GLY A 79 0.62 -2.75 -9.72
C GLY A 79 1.71 -2.39 -10.74
N ARG A 80 2.98 -2.29 -10.32
CA ARG A 80 4.15 -2.03 -11.17
C ARG A 80 5.19 -3.16 -11.05
N TRP A 81 6.00 -3.33 -12.08
CA TRP A 81 7.04 -4.37 -12.10
C TRP A 81 8.40 -3.84 -11.61
N THR A 82 8.81 -4.28 -10.42
CA THR A 82 10.11 -3.93 -9.84
C THR A 82 11.24 -4.82 -10.38
N GLY A 83 12.49 -4.38 -10.20
CA GLY A 83 13.66 -4.94 -10.89
C GLY A 83 13.84 -4.39 -12.32
N GLU A 84 15.04 -4.53 -12.89
CA GLU A 84 15.34 -4.03 -14.24
C GLU A 84 14.58 -4.80 -15.32
N GLN A 85 14.11 -4.09 -16.35
CA GLN A 85 13.55 -4.74 -17.53
C GLN A 85 14.63 -5.62 -18.19
N PRO A 86 14.38 -6.94 -18.36
CA PRO A 86 15.36 -7.84 -18.95
C PRO A 86 15.61 -7.49 -20.42
N ARG A 87 16.82 -7.82 -20.87
CA ARG A 87 17.21 -7.87 -22.27
C ARG A 87 17.98 -9.16 -22.53
N CYS A 88 17.79 -9.70 -23.72
CA CYS A 88 18.51 -10.82 -24.29
C CYS A 88 19.33 -10.33 -25.48
N GLY A 89 20.41 -11.02 -25.83
CA GLY A 89 21.23 -10.71 -27.00
C GLY A 89 21.60 -11.96 -27.79
N ASP A 90 22.22 -11.74 -28.94
CA ASP A 90 22.88 -12.79 -29.73
C ASP A 90 24.36 -12.90 -29.30
N PHE A 91 24.99 -14.05 -29.54
CA PHE A 91 26.44 -14.14 -29.45
C PHE A 91 27.09 -13.29 -30.55
N VAL A 92 28.24 -12.69 -30.25
CA VAL A 92 29.08 -12.15 -31.33
C VAL A 92 29.52 -13.32 -32.23
N SER A 93 29.43 -13.15 -33.55
CA SER A 93 29.92 -14.11 -34.54
C SER A 93 31.29 -13.69 -35.10
N HIS A 94 32.08 -14.66 -35.56
CA HIS A 94 33.37 -14.50 -36.26
C HIS A 94 34.48 -13.67 -35.57
N THR A 95 34.25 -13.22 -34.34
CA THR A 95 35.18 -12.40 -33.56
C THR A 95 35.82 -13.27 -32.48
N LEU A 96 37.13 -13.49 -32.58
CA LEU A 96 37.92 -14.35 -31.70
C LEU A 96 38.90 -13.51 -30.88
N MET A 97 39.29 -13.96 -29.67
CA MET A 97 40.41 -13.36 -28.95
C MET A 97 41.71 -13.63 -29.72
N LYS A 98 42.39 -12.55 -30.11
CA LYS A 98 43.63 -12.56 -30.92
C LYS A 98 44.87 -12.37 -30.06
N ASP A 99 44.82 -11.41 -29.13
CA ASP A 99 45.95 -11.09 -28.26
C ASP A 99 45.45 -10.94 -26.82
N SER A 100 46.24 -11.39 -25.84
CA SER A 100 45.96 -11.20 -24.40
C SER A 100 47.22 -10.85 -23.62
N LYS A 101 47.07 -9.92 -22.67
CA LYS A 101 48.15 -9.40 -21.82
C LYS A 101 47.66 -9.28 -20.39
N LEU A 102 48.49 -9.67 -19.42
CA LEU A 102 48.21 -9.55 -17.98
C LEU A 102 49.32 -8.74 -17.30
N GLU A 103 48.92 -7.72 -16.56
CA GLU A 103 49.80 -6.86 -15.76
C GLU A 103 49.36 -6.87 -14.30
N ASP A 104 50.29 -7.08 -13.38
CA ASP A 104 50.09 -6.81 -11.95
C ASP A 104 50.09 -5.29 -11.76
N ILE A 105 49.06 -4.77 -11.09
CA ILE A 105 48.87 -3.34 -10.81
C ILE A 105 48.64 -3.08 -9.31
N SER A 106 49.22 -3.92 -8.46
CA SER A 106 49.16 -3.79 -6.99
C SER A 106 50.18 -2.79 -6.41
N GLY A 107 51.29 -2.54 -7.11
CA GLY A 107 52.30 -1.54 -6.75
C GLY A 107 52.30 -0.29 -7.64
N ASP A 108 53.19 0.66 -7.32
CA ASP A 108 53.31 1.98 -7.98
C ASP A 108 53.51 1.94 -9.52
N ARG A 109 53.90 0.79 -10.08
CA ARG A 109 54.15 0.59 -11.51
C ARG A 109 53.62 -0.76 -11.96
N PRO A 110 52.89 -0.84 -13.10
CA PRO A 110 52.48 -2.11 -13.67
C PRO A 110 53.65 -3.03 -13.98
N VAL A 111 53.53 -4.32 -13.64
CA VAL A 111 54.51 -5.37 -13.94
C VAL A 111 53.89 -6.39 -14.89
N LEU A 112 54.54 -6.66 -16.02
CA LEU A 112 54.07 -7.64 -16.99
C LEU A 112 54.17 -9.06 -16.43
N VAL A 113 53.03 -9.75 -16.31
CA VAL A 113 52.96 -11.16 -15.87
C VAL A 113 53.05 -12.09 -17.09
N PHE A 114 52.27 -11.81 -18.14
CA PHE A 114 52.42 -12.47 -19.44
C PHE A 114 51.89 -11.60 -20.59
N GLU A 115 52.38 -11.89 -21.79
CA GLU A 115 51.82 -11.41 -23.06
C GLU A 115 51.75 -12.55 -24.08
N HIS A 116 50.63 -12.65 -24.77
CA HIS A 116 50.34 -13.67 -25.78
C HIS A 116 49.77 -12.99 -27.03
N LEU A 117 50.57 -12.94 -28.09
CA LEU A 117 50.22 -12.30 -29.35
C LEU A 117 49.87 -13.36 -30.42
N ASN A 118 48.94 -13.02 -31.32
CA ASN A 118 48.48 -13.85 -32.44
C ASN A 118 48.05 -15.28 -32.02
N MET A 119 47.26 -15.35 -30.95
CA MET A 119 46.75 -16.58 -30.33
C MET A 119 45.93 -17.42 -31.31
N THR A 120 46.48 -18.57 -31.70
CA THR A 120 45.80 -19.49 -32.63
C THR A 120 44.79 -20.37 -31.87
N ILE A 121 43.50 -20.01 -31.92
CA ILE A 121 42.42 -20.79 -31.29
C ILE A 121 42.20 -22.08 -32.09
N THR A 122 42.58 -23.22 -31.51
CA THR A 122 42.72 -24.50 -32.25
C THR A 122 41.42 -25.27 -32.52
N ASN A 123 40.28 -24.80 -32.03
CA ASN A 123 38.96 -25.38 -32.32
C ASN A 123 37.86 -24.30 -32.22
N THR A 124 37.09 -24.12 -33.28
CA THR A 124 35.96 -23.19 -33.39
C THR A 124 34.62 -23.88 -33.66
N THR A 125 34.57 -25.22 -33.77
CA THR A 125 33.38 -25.98 -34.19
C THR A 125 32.37 -26.21 -33.05
N TRP A 126 32.20 -25.23 -32.17
CA TRP A 126 31.33 -25.29 -31.00
C TRP A 126 30.23 -24.23 -31.07
N ARG A 127 29.12 -24.48 -30.35
CA ARG A 127 27.91 -23.63 -30.30
C ARG A 127 28.18 -22.15 -29.97
N TYR A 128 29.32 -21.83 -29.37
CA TYR A 128 29.75 -20.48 -28.99
C TYR A 128 31.10 -20.18 -29.68
N PRO A 129 31.08 -19.55 -30.88
CA PRO A 129 32.27 -19.40 -31.71
C PRO A 129 33.23 -18.35 -31.15
N ASN A 130 32.71 -17.23 -30.65
CA ASN A 130 33.46 -16.12 -30.06
C ASN A 130 33.96 -16.35 -28.63
N ALA A 131 33.56 -17.46 -28.00
CA ALA A 131 33.99 -17.77 -26.64
C ALA A 131 35.51 -18.00 -26.62
N PHE A 132 36.24 -17.12 -25.92
CA PHE A 132 37.54 -17.54 -25.41
C PHE A 132 37.29 -18.57 -24.31
N THR A 133 37.96 -19.72 -24.39
CA THR A 133 38.01 -20.69 -23.29
C THR A 133 39.43 -21.23 -23.17
N SER A 134 40.00 -21.30 -21.95
CA SER A 134 41.44 -21.60 -21.76
C SER A 134 41.86 -22.92 -22.40
N ASN A 135 40.98 -23.93 -22.36
CA ASN A 135 41.17 -25.23 -23.00
C ASN A 135 41.34 -25.21 -24.54
N ARG A 136 40.93 -24.15 -25.25
CA ARG A 136 41.15 -24.00 -26.71
C ARG A 136 42.58 -23.52 -27.02
N PHE A 137 43.28 -22.92 -26.06
CA PHE A 137 44.63 -22.38 -26.19
C PHE A 137 45.67 -23.28 -25.48
N LYS A 138 46.08 -24.36 -26.16
CA LYS A 138 46.96 -25.40 -25.60
C LYS A 138 48.34 -24.94 -25.10
N LYS A 139 48.75 -23.69 -25.35
CA LYS A 139 50.10 -23.18 -25.05
C LYS A 139 50.23 -22.48 -23.69
N ALA A 140 49.14 -22.03 -23.08
CA ALA A 140 49.16 -21.48 -21.72
C ALA A 140 47.78 -21.55 -21.06
N ARG A 141 47.77 -21.71 -19.73
CA ARG A 141 46.61 -21.38 -18.90
C ARG A 141 46.73 -19.93 -18.48
N LEU A 142 45.65 -19.16 -18.58
CA LEU A 142 45.61 -17.77 -18.15
C LEU A 142 45.41 -17.71 -16.63
N ARG A 143 46.45 -18.05 -15.87
CA ARG A 143 46.43 -18.21 -14.42
C ARG A 143 47.19 -17.08 -13.72
N ILE A 144 46.57 -16.54 -12.69
CA ILE A 144 47.18 -15.71 -11.64
C ILE A 144 47.67 -16.63 -10.52
N ASN A 145 48.87 -16.37 -9.99
CA ASN A 145 49.43 -16.99 -8.80
C ASN A 145 49.72 -15.88 -7.78
N ASP A 146 49.31 -16.04 -6.52
CA ASP A 146 49.18 -14.93 -5.54
C ASP A 146 48.18 -13.85 -6.03
N THR A 147 47.71 -12.93 -5.16
CA THR A 147 46.82 -11.84 -5.59
C THR A 147 46.99 -10.52 -4.84
N ASN A 148 46.85 -9.43 -5.57
CA ASN A 148 46.21 -8.22 -5.06
C ASN A 148 45.27 -7.61 -6.12
N LYS A 149 45.83 -6.95 -7.15
CA LYS A 149 45.07 -6.31 -8.24
C LYS A 149 45.78 -6.50 -9.58
N TYR A 150 45.02 -6.90 -10.59
CA TYR A 150 45.52 -7.13 -11.96
C TYR A 150 44.76 -6.35 -13.01
N LYS A 151 45.44 -6.01 -14.10
CA LYS A 151 44.87 -5.49 -15.34
C LYS A 151 45.06 -6.49 -16.47
N TRP A 152 43.96 -6.84 -17.10
CA TRP A 152 43.89 -7.67 -18.29
C TRP A 152 43.61 -6.77 -19.49
N SER A 153 44.32 -7.00 -20.59
CA SER A 153 44.06 -6.35 -21.87
C SER A 153 43.87 -7.41 -22.95
N PHE A 154 42.73 -7.37 -23.64
CA PHE A 154 42.37 -8.30 -24.71
C PHE A 154 42.17 -7.54 -26.03
N ARG A 155 42.66 -8.12 -27.13
CA ARG A 155 42.33 -7.70 -28.51
C ARG A 155 41.63 -8.84 -29.23
N PHE A 156 40.70 -8.48 -30.11
CA PHE A 156 39.90 -9.40 -30.89
C PHE A 156 40.27 -9.35 -32.37
N THR A 157 39.84 -10.35 -33.15
CA THR A 157 40.10 -10.42 -34.60
C THR A 157 39.28 -9.43 -35.43
N ALA A 158 38.26 -8.81 -34.84
CA ALA A 158 37.39 -7.84 -35.49
C ALA A 158 36.82 -6.82 -34.48
N PRO A 159 36.53 -5.58 -34.92
CA PRO A 159 35.74 -4.61 -34.16
C PRO A 159 34.31 -5.13 -33.94
N THR A 160 33.75 -5.01 -32.73
CA THR A 160 32.33 -5.35 -32.45
C THR A 160 31.81 -4.70 -31.16
N ALA A 161 30.58 -4.20 -31.21
CA ALA A 161 29.84 -3.67 -30.06
C ALA A 161 29.51 -4.79 -29.05
N LYS A 162 29.88 -4.59 -27.79
CA LYS A 162 29.76 -5.57 -26.71
C LYS A 162 28.73 -5.06 -25.70
N LEU A 163 27.51 -5.59 -25.77
CA LEU A 163 26.39 -5.21 -24.91
C LEU A 163 26.30 -6.10 -23.66
N PHE A 164 26.70 -7.37 -23.79
CA PHE A 164 26.77 -8.32 -22.68
C PHE A 164 28.16 -8.95 -22.61
N VAL A 165 28.68 -9.16 -21.42
CA VAL A 165 29.95 -9.88 -21.20
C VAL A 165 29.77 -10.87 -20.06
N ARG A 166 30.06 -12.15 -20.30
CA ARG A 166 30.06 -13.21 -19.28
C ARG A 166 31.48 -13.72 -19.08
N ILE A 167 31.94 -13.73 -17.83
CA ILE A 167 33.32 -14.04 -17.46
C ILE A 167 33.33 -15.14 -16.42
N ASN A 168 34.11 -16.19 -16.68
CA ASN A 168 34.21 -17.36 -15.80
C ASN A 168 35.65 -17.50 -15.32
N PHE A 169 35.84 -17.40 -14.01
CA PHE A 169 37.07 -17.74 -13.32
C PHE A 169 36.92 -19.05 -12.56
N ASN A 170 38.03 -19.75 -12.33
CA ASN A 170 38.11 -20.88 -11.42
C ASN A 170 39.20 -20.62 -10.40
N PHE A 171 38.80 -20.49 -9.14
CA PHE A 171 39.73 -20.39 -8.02
C PHE A 171 40.32 -21.77 -7.70
N ILE A 172 41.58 -21.77 -7.30
CA ILE A 172 42.31 -22.98 -6.94
C ILE A 172 42.39 -22.99 -5.41
N ASN A 173 42.21 -24.17 -4.81
CA ASN A 173 42.20 -24.37 -3.36
C ASN A 173 41.12 -23.62 -2.55
N TYR A 174 40.14 -22.96 -3.18
CA TYR A 174 39.05 -22.25 -2.50
C TYR A 174 38.19 -23.18 -1.60
N THR A 175 38.07 -24.47 -1.94
CA THR A 175 37.51 -25.51 -1.06
C THR A 175 38.20 -25.59 0.31
N PHE A 176 39.50 -25.28 0.42
CA PHE A 176 40.29 -25.35 1.66
C PHE A 176 40.27 -24.07 2.50
N LEU A 177 39.69 -22.95 2.02
CA LEU A 177 39.44 -21.76 2.85
C LEU A 177 38.62 -22.10 4.11
N SER A 178 38.79 -21.34 5.20
CA SER A 178 37.89 -21.47 6.34
C SER A 178 36.46 -20.99 5.98
N PRO A 179 35.42 -21.37 6.76
CA PRO A 179 34.08 -20.83 6.56
C PRO A 179 34.02 -19.29 6.60
N GLN A 180 34.82 -18.68 7.49
CA GLN A 180 34.89 -17.24 7.65
C GLN A 180 35.56 -16.56 6.44
N ASP A 181 36.62 -17.14 5.89
CA ASP A 181 37.28 -16.59 4.69
C ASP A 181 36.37 -16.70 3.46
N LYS A 182 35.60 -17.80 3.34
CA LYS A 182 34.58 -17.98 2.28
C LYS A 182 33.47 -16.94 2.37
N GLU A 183 32.97 -16.66 3.57
CA GLU A 183 31.95 -15.64 3.82
C GLU A 183 32.45 -14.22 3.55
N ASN A 184 33.74 -13.95 3.80
CA ASN A 184 34.40 -12.66 3.55
C ASN A 184 35.09 -12.58 2.17
N PHE A 185 35.01 -13.62 1.34
CA PHE A 185 35.61 -13.62 0.01
C PHE A 185 34.85 -12.67 -0.93
N ARG A 186 35.57 -11.78 -1.60
CA ARG A 186 35.04 -10.82 -2.58
C ARG A 186 35.98 -10.82 -3.78
N PHE A 187 35.41 -10.81 -4.99
CA PHE A 187 36.17 -10.75 -6.23
C PHE A 187 35.60 -9.68 -7.16
N ASN A 188 36.16 -8.48 -7.03
CA ASN A 188 35.73 -7.32 -7.77
C ASN A 188 36.30 -7.39 -9.19
N ILE A 189 35.44 -7.17 -10.19
CA ILE A 189 35.80 -7.13 -11.61
C ILE A 189 35.22 -5.84 -12.19
N SER A 190 36.05 -4.98 -12.78
CA SER A 190 35.61 -3.83 -13.58
C SER A 190 35.91 -4.08 -15.05
N LEU A 191 35.08 -3.54 -15.96
CA LEU A 191 35.19 -3.77 -17.41
C LEU A 191 35.11 -2.47 -18.20
N GLU A 192 35.94 -2.38 -19.23
CA GLU A 192 35.86 -1.40 -20.31
C GLU A 192 35.81 -2.14 -21.65
N VAL A 193 34.75 -1.90 -22.44
CA VAL A 193 34.53 -2.59 -23.74
C VAL A 193 34.48 -1.63 -24.94
N SER A 194 34.39 -0.35 -24.64
CA SER A 194 34.16 0.80 -25.52
C SER A 194 34.14 2.06 -24.65
N PRO A 195 34.64 3.22 -25.11
CA PRO A 195 34.56 4.48 -24.36
C PRO A 195 33.12 5.02 -24.22
N TYR A 196 32.15 4.47 -24.97
CA TYR A 196 30.75 4.89 -24.97
C TYR A 196 29.86 4.10 -23.99
N ARG A 197 30.38 3.01 -23.39
CA ARG A 197 29.61 2.07 -22.55
C ARG A 197 30.11 1.99 -21.12
N SER A 198 29.18 2.02 -20.18
CA SER A 198 29.42 1.68 -18.77
C SER A 198 28.97 0.24 -18.49
N CYS A 199 29.90 -0.63 -18.09
CA CYS A 199 29.63 -2.02 -17.79
C CYS A 199 29.29 -2.24 -16.31
N ARG A 200 28.06 -2.71 -16.06
CA ARG A 200 27.55 -3.01 -14.72
C ARG A 200 27.43 -4.51 -14.53
N LEU A 201 27.96 -4.99 -13.40
CA LEU A 201 27.78 -6.36 -12.93
C LEU A 201 26.32 -6.55 -12.53
N ASN A 202 25.62 -7.50 -13.16
CA ASN A 202 24.23 -7.84 -12.81
C ASN A 202 24.16 -9.04 -11.86
N TYR A 203 25.08 -9.98 -12.01
CA TYR A 203 25.12 -11.23 -11.26
C TYR A 203 26.58 -11.70 -11.11
N GLN A 204 26.94 -12.13 -9.91
CA GLN A 204 28.17 -12.88 -9.63
C GLN A 204 27.81 -14.05 -8.71
N GLY A 205 28.29 -15.25 -9.00
CA GLY A 205 27.92 -16.44 -8.23
C GLY A 205 28.72 -17.69 -8.55
N GLY A 206 28.54 -18.71 -7.71
CA GLY A 206 29.29 -19.97 -7.75
C GLY A 206 28.47 -21.13 -8.32
N ASP A 207 28.95 -21.72 -9.40
CA ASP A 207 28.28 -22.80 -10.12
C ASP A 207 28.70 -24.17 -9.56
N LYS A 208 27.77 -24.98 -9.02
CA LYS A 208 28.05 -26.29 -8.40
C LYS A 208 28.27 -27.42 -9.42
N TRP A 209 28.91 -27.14 -10.55
CA TRP A 209 29.19 -28.15 -11.57
C TRP A 209 30.56 -28.81 -11.38
N ARG A 210 30.52 -30.08 -10.95
CA ARG A 210 31.62 -30.92 -10.42
C ARG A 210 31.95 -30.64 -8.95
N GLU A 211 32.43 -31.68 -8.28
CA GLU A 211 32.32 -31.84 -6.83
C GLU A 211 33.34 -31.00 -6.01
N ASP A 212 34.26 -30.31 -6.68
CA ASP A 212 35.26 -29.38 -6.11
C ASP A 212 34.94 -27.90 -6.41
N GLY A 213 33.66 -27.55 -6.56
CA GLY A 213 33.18 -26.32 -7.21
C GLY A 213 33.73 -24.97 -6.70
N ASN A 214 34.79 -24.47 -7.36
CA ASN A 214 35.45 -23.19 -7.10
C ASN A 214 35.28 -22.17 -8.25
N LYS A 215 34.32 -22.38 -9.15
CA LYS A 215 34.05 -21.50 -10.29
C LYS A 215 33.31 -20.24 -9.82
N VAL A 216 33.81 -19.06 -10.18
CA VAL A 216 33.05 -17.79 -10.11
C VAL A 216 32.61 -17.41 -11.51
N GLU A 217 31.31 -17.27 -11.70
CA GLU A 217 30.69 -16.69 -12.89
C GLU A 217 30.35 -15.22 -12.64
N SER A 218 30.43 -14.37 -13.65
CA SER A 218 30.08 -12.95 -13.56
C SER A 218 29.50 -12.44 -14.88
N ASP A 219 28.26 -11.95 -14.82
CA ASP A 219 27.48 -11.47 -15.97
C ASP A 219 27.34 -9.93 -15.93
N PHE A 220 27.77 -9.28 -17.01
CA PHE A 220 27.77 -7.82 -17.17
C PHE A 220 26.84 -7.36 -18.29
N THR A 221 26.20 -6.21 -18.08
CA THR A 221 25.48 -5.44 -19.12
C THR A 221 26.18 -4.11 -19.31
N CYS A 222 26.52 -3.76 -20.56
CA CYS A 222 27.33 -2.60 -20.91
C CYS A 222 26.47 -1.55 -21.64
N ASP A 223 25.88 -0.64 -20.86
CA ASP A 223 24.90 0.34 -21.31
C ASP A 223 25.55 1.66 -21.76
N THR A 224 24.99 2.29 -22.80
CA THR A 224 25.39 3.63 -23.26
C THR A 224 24.58 4.72 -22.57
N ALA A 225 25.20 5.86 -22.23
CA ALA A 225 24.53 6.96 -21.53
C ALA A 225 23.41 7.63 -22.35
N SER A 226 23.52 7.63 -23.69
CA SER A 226 22.49 8.17 -24.58
C SER A 226 22.35 7.36 -25.86
N VAL A 227 21.24 7.54 -26.58
CA VAL A 227 20.96 6.94 -27.91
C VAL A 227 21.97 7.40 -28.97
N GLU A 228 22.56 8.59 -28.78
CA GLU A 228 23.60 9.13 -29.65
C GLU A 228 24.93 8.41 -29.43
N ASP A 229 25.26 8.07 -28.18
CA ASP A 229 26.44 7.27 -27.86
C ASP A 229 26.24 5.79 -28.26
N THR A 230 25.00 5.29 -28.26
CA THR A 230 24.66 4.01 -28.90
C THR A 230 24.99 4.02 -30.39
N ARG A 231 24.69 5.10 -31.12
CA ARG A 231 25.04 5.20 -32.56
C ARG A 231 26.55 5.28 -32.79
N LYS A 232 27.30 6.03 -31.98
CA LYS A 232 28.76 6.10 -32.09
C LYS A 232 29.42 4.74 -31.84
N ASP A 233 28.97 4.02 -30.81
CA ASP A 233 29.46 2.69 -30.45
C ASP A 233 29.19 1.63 -31.53
N LEU A 234 28.06 1.72 -32.23
CA LEU A 234 27.71 0.79 -33.30
C LEU A 234 28.39 1.16 -34.64
N ALA A 235 28.62 2.45 -34.89
CA ALA A 235 29.30 2.94 -36.09
C ALA A 235 30.84 2.75 -36.07
N ASP A 236 31.49 2.88 -34.91
CA ASP A 236 32.91 2.59 -34.71
C ASP A 236 33.15 1.74 -33.45
N PRO A 237 32.82 0.43 -33.48
CA PRO A 237 32.92 -0.43 -32.32
C PRO A 237 34.35 -0.90 -32.03
N GLY A 238 34.82 -0.74 -30.79
CA GLY A 238 36.18 -1.17 -30.42
C GLY A 238 36.47 -2.66 -30.62
N ASP A 239 37.68 -3.00 -31.04
CA ASP A 239 38.21 -4.39 -31.17
C ASP A 239 38.90 -4.89 -29.88
N TYR A 240 38.67 -4.23 -28.75
CA TYR A 240 39.36 -4.51 -27.48
C TYR A 240 38.38 -4.76 -26.31
N MET A 241 38.94 -5.24 -25.20
CA MET A 241 38.31 -5.24 -23.88
C MET A 241 39.42 -5.11 -22.82
N LEU A 242 39.25 -4.19 -21.88
CA LEU A 242 40.07 -4.11 -20.68
C LEU A 242 39.25 -4.62 -19.48
N MET A 243 39.93 -5.26 -18.54
CA MET A 243 39.33 -5.76 -17.31
C MET A 243 40.31 -5.56 -16.15
N GLU A 244 39.87 -4.99 -15.04
CA GLU A 244 40.64 -5.03 -13.79
C GLU A 244 40.00 -6.01 -12.81
N THR A 245 40.81 -6.81 -12.13
CA THR A 245 40.36 -7.83 -11.17
C THR A 245 41.07 -7.68 -9.83
N GLN A 246 40.32 -7.69 -8.73
CA GLN A 246 40.82 -7.58 -7.36
C GLN A 246 40.14 -8.61 -6.46
N ALA A 247 40.94 -9.42 -5.74
CA ALA A 247 40.44 -10.38 -4.76
C ALA A 247 40.66 -9.85 -3.33
N SER A 248 39.80 -10.23 -2.37
CA SER A 248 40.02 -9.90 -0.95
C SER A 248 40.98 -10.84 -0.22
N HIS A 249 41.35 -11.97 -0.82
CA HIS A 249 42.23 -12.99 -0.25
C HIS A 249 43.19 -13.54 -1.32
N GLN A 250 44.43 -13.85 -0.92
CA GLN A 250 45.46 -14.44 -1.78
C GLN A 250 45.07 -15.85 -2.24
N LEU A 251 44.48 -15.95 -3.43
CA LEU A 251 44.08 -17.20 -4.05
C LEU A 251 44.39 -17.24 -5.55
N ASP A 252 45.20 -18.22 -5.95
CA ASP A 252 45.46 -18.56 -7.35
C ASP A 252 44.14 -18.79 -8.12
N HIS A 253 44.01 -18.20 -9.30
CA HIS A 253 42.80 -18.33 -10.12
C HIS A 253 43.10 -18.33 -11.62
N GLU A 254 42.34 -19.13 -12.38
CA GLU A 254 42.46 -19.25 -13.84
C GLU A 254 41.25 -18.60 -14.52
N LEU A 255 41.49 -17.74 -15.52
CA LEU A 255 40.46 -17.25 -16.43
C LEU A 255 40.04 -18.39 -17.37
N ILE A 256 38.92 -19.04 -17.05
CA ILE A 256 38.39 -20.18 -17.78
C ILE A 256 37.73 -19.75 -19.09
N ALA A 257 36.93 -18.67 -19.08
CA ALA A 257 36.23 -18.22 -20.27
C ALA A 257 35.84 -16.74 -20.27
N VAL A 258 35.71 -16.18 -21.49
CA VAL A 258 35.06 -14.90 -21.78
C VAL A 258 34.09 -15.10 -22.95
N PHE A 259 32.83 -14.69 -22.76
CA PHE A 259 31.79 -14.69 -23.81
C PHE A 259 31.29 -13.27 -24.04
N LEU A 260 31.06 -12.91 -25.30
CA LEU A 260 30.54 -11.60 -25.70
C LEU A 260 29.15 -11.73 -26.33
N GLY A 261 28.22 -10.86 -25.92
CA GLY A 261 26.89 -10.72 -26.49
C GLY A 261 26.67 -9.34 -27.10
N LYS A 262 25.91 -9.29 -28.19
CA LYS A 262 25.53 -8.09 -28.94
C LYS A 262 24.00 -7.94 -28.98
N SER A 263 23.50 -6.85 -29.56
CA SER A 263 22.08 -6.68 -29.86
C SER A 263 21.59 -7.63 -30.98
N TYR A 264 20.29 -7.90 -30.98
CA TYR A 264 19.57 -8.59 -32.05
C TYR A 264 19.07 -7.57 -33.09
N GLY A 265 19.12 -7.96 -34.38
CA GLY A 265 18.72 -7.13 -35.50
C GLY A 265 19.89 -6.31 -36.06
N THR A 266 19.60 -5.09 -36.50
CA THR A 266 20.57 -4.09 -36.95
C THR A 266 20.28 -2.73 -36.30
N ASP A 267 21.15 -1.74 -36.50
CA ASP A 267 20.98 -0.38 -35.99
C ASP A 267 19.68 0.30 -36.48
N ASP A 268 19.27 -0.02 -37.72
CA ASP A 268 18.04 0.46 -38.35
C ASP A 268 16.82 -0.42 -38.03
N GLU A 269 17.01 -1.73 -37.87
CA GLU A 269 15.95 -2.70 -37.50
C GLU A 269 16.30 -3.49 -36.21
N PRO A 270 16.32 -2.85 -35.03
CA PRO A 270 16.61 -3.53 -33.77
C PRO A 270 15.42 -4.34 -33.26
N LEU A 271 15.68 -5.45 -32.56
CA LEU A 271 14.66 -6.41 -32.15
C LEU A 271 14.51 -6.49 -30.61
N CYS A 272 13.53 -5.76 -30.07
CA CYS A 272 13.27 -5.70 -28.62
C CYS A 272 12.35 -6.83 -28.10
N GLY A 273 11.38 -7.31 -28.90
CA GLY A 273 10.40 -8.34 -28.50
C GLY A 273 8.99 -7.79 -28.33
N GLU A 274 8.43 -7.91 -27.12
CA GLU A 274 7.12 -7.39 -26.72
C GLU A 274 7.29 -6.39 -25.54
N PRO A 275 6.66 -5.21 -25.56
CA PRO A 275 6.80 -4.21 -24.50
C PRO A 275 6.01 -4.57 -23.23
N GLU A 276 6.42 -3.97 -22.12
CA GLU A 276 5.62 -3.92 -20.89
C GLU A 276 4.35 -3.07 -21.11
N ILE A 277 3.25 -3.44 -20.45
CA ILE A 277 2.00 -2.67 -20.44
C ILE A 277 1.33 -2.74 -19.07
N MET A 278 0.65 -1.65 -18.67
CA MET A 278 -0.14 -1.64 -17.43
C MET A 278 -1.40 -2.49 -17.56
N SER A 279 -1.97 -2.91 -16.43
CA SER A 279 -3.23 -3.70 -16.37
C SER A 279 -4.42 -2.99 -17.04
N SER A 280 -4.44 -1.65 -17.02
CA SER A 280 -5.42 -0.79 -17.71
C SER A 280 -5.22 -0.67 -19.24
N GLN A 281 -4.11 -1.20 -19.79
CA GLN A 281 -3.67 -0.98 -21.17
C GLN A 281 -3.65 -2.26 -22.01
N PHE A 282 -3.70 -2.11 -23.33
CA PHE A 282 -3.36 -3.14 -24.31
C PHE A 282 -2.42 -2.57 -25.38
N SER A 283 -1.60 -3.43 -25.99
CA SER A 283 -0.72 -3.07 -27.11
C SER A 283 -1.26 -3.59 -28.44
N ARG A 284 -0.86 -2.96 -29.55
CA ARG A 284 -1.02 -3.47 -30.92
C ARG A 284 0.24 -3.20 -31.74
N PHE A 285 0.83 -4.26 -32.27
CA PHE A 285 1.99 -4.18 -33.16
C PHE A 285 1.61 -3.54 -34.51
N ASN A 286 2.44 -2.62 -34.99
CA ASN A 286 2.30 -2.00 -36.29
C ASN A 286 3.33 -2.60 -37.27
N VAL A 287 2.85 -3.35 -38.25
CA VAL A 287 3.70 -4.05 -39.23
C VAL A 287 4.53 -3.09 -40.09
N GLN A 288 4.02 -1.87 -40.36
CA GLN A 288 4.70 -0.90 -41.23
C GLN A 288 5.91 -0.22 -40.56
N TYR A 289 5.82 0.09 -39.27
CA TYR A 289 6.86 0.81 -38.53
C TYR A 289 7.63 -0.06 -37.52
N ARG A 290 7.19 -1.32 -37.33
CA ARG A 290 7.66 -2.29 -36.33
C ARG A 290 7.67 -1.74 -34.89
N ASP A 291 6.76 -0.82 -34.59
CA ASP A 291 6.50 -0.30 -33.25
C ASP A 291 5.21 -0.89 -32.64
N TYR A 292 4.96 -0.63 -31.36
CA TYR A 292 3.71 -0.99 -30.70
C TYR A 292 2.94 0.27 -30.32
N SER A 293 1.68 0.37 -30.75
CA SER A 293 0.75 1.37 -30.22
C SER A 293 0.13 0.87 -28.92
N ILE A 294 0.17 1.68 -27.87
CA ILE A 294 -0.35 1.37 -26.53
C ILE A 294 -1.64 2.16 -26.29
N ASN A 295 -2.68 1.49 -25.81
CA ASN A 295 -4.05 2.02 -25.77
C ASN A 295 -4.74 1.63 -24.45
N CYS A 296 -5.66 2.47 -23.96
CA CYS A 296 -6.50 2.13 -22.80
C CYS A 296 -7.57 1.08 -23.15
N ARG A 297 -7.80 0.12 -22.24
CA ARG A 297 -8.86 -0.92 -22.38
C ARG A 297 -10.26 -0.29 -22.26
N LYS A 298 -10.86 0.01 -23.42
CA LYS A 298 -12.11 0.79 -23.56
C LYS A 298 -13.29 0.32 -22.70
N ASP A 299 -13.36 -0.97 -22.36
CA ASP A 299 -14.48 -1.54 -21.60
C ASP A 299 -14.55 -1.04 -20.15
N ASN A 300 -13.38 -0.82 -19.53
CA ASN A 300 -13.25 -0.45 -18.12
C ASN A 300 -12.50 0.88 -17.89
N TYR A 301 -11.77 1.40 -18.89
CA TYR A 301 -10.88 2.56 -18.76
C TYR A 301 -11.06 3.57 -19.90
N LYS A 302 -10.87 4.85 -19.58
CA LYS A 302 -10.82 5.98 -20.53
C LYS A 302 -9.46 6.69 -20.45
N TYR A 303 -9.13 7.41 -21.51
CA TYR A 303 -8.02 8.36 -21.50
C TYR A 303 -8.34 9.55 -20.59
N ILE A 304 -7.30 10.18 -20.01
CA ILE A 304 -7.41 11.55 -19.51
C ILE A 304 -7.63 12.50 -20.71
N SER A 305 -8.41 13.57 -20.52
CA SER A 305 -9.14 14.29 -21.58
C SER A 305 -8.29 15.11 -22.58
N THR A 306 -6.95 15.02 -22.50
CA THR A 306 -6.02 15.59 -23.48
C THR A 306 -5.81 14.70 -24.72
N TYR A 307 -6.16 13.42 -24.67
CA TYR A 307 -6.03 12.50 -25.80
C TYR A 307 -7.39 12.02 -26.33
N ASN A 308 -7.74 12.42 -27.55
CA ASN A 308 -8.88 11.88 -28.29
C ASN A 308 -8.37 11.08 -29.51
N PRO A 309 -8.46 9.74 -29.52
CA PRO A 309 -7.96 8.92 -30.63
C PRO A 309 -8.70 9.13 -31.96
N ASP A 310 -9.84 9.82 -31.96
CA ASP A 310 -10.59 10.16 -33.17
C ASP A 310 -10.09 11.47 -33.84
N LEU A 311 -9.06 12.12 -33.29
CA LEU A 311 -8.38 13.28 -33.90
C LEU A 311 -7.07 12.87 -34.59
N PRO A 312 -6.85 13.20 -35.89
CA PRO A 312 -5.68 12.75 -36.64
C PRO A 312 -4.34 13.36 -36.19
N ASN A 313 -4.36 14.36 -35.31
CA ASN A 313 -3.17 15.09 -34.84
C ASN A 313 -2.79 14.80 -33.37
N THR A 314 -3.54 13.98 -32.62
CA THR A 314 -3.08 13.54 -31.30
C THR A 314 -1.99 12.49 -31.45
N SER A 315 -0.83 12.70 -30.82
CA SER A 315 0.32 11.80 -30.92
C SER A 315 -0.01 10.40 -30.41
N VAL A 316 -0.20 9.45 -31.32
CA VAL A 316 -0.42 8.03 -30.98
C VAL A 316 0.67 7.57 -30.04
N HIS A 317 0.29 7.09 -28.86
CA HIS A 317 1.22 6.55 -27.87
C HIS A 317 1.88 5.29 -28.43
N SER A 318 3.06 5.43 -29.03
CA SER A 318 3.82 4.31 -29.58
C SER A 318 5.14 4.07 -28.86
N MET A 319 5.56 2.81 -28.86
CA MET A 319 6.78 2.29 -28.28
C MET A 319 7.64 1.73 -29.41
N LYS A 320 8.76 2.40 -29.70
CA LYS A 320 9.71 2.02 -30.77
C LYS A 320 11.00 1.47 -30.18
N CYS A 321 11.45 0.33 -30.70
CA CYS A 321 12.69 -0.31 -30.28
C CYS A 321 13.91 0.57 -30.62
N GLN A 322 14.88 0.63 -29.71
CA GLN A 322 16.16 1.32 -29.88
C GLN A 322 17.31 0.32 -30.11
N PRO A 323 18.48 0.74 -30.65
CA PRO A 323 19.59 -0.18 -30.97
C PRO A 323 20.22 -0.91 -29.77
N ASP A 324 20.02 -0.43 -28.54
CA ASP A 324 20.41 -1.09 -27.29
C ASP A 324 19.36 -2.10 -26.75
N MET A 325 18.34 -2.38 -27.58
CA MET A 325 17.17 -3.20 -27.32
C MET A 325 16.30 -2.74 -26.14
N ARG A 326 16.22 -1.42 -25.89
CA ARG A 326 15.18 -0.84 -25.04
C ARG A 326 14.00 -0.32 -25.85
N TRP A 327 12.81 -0.37 -25.25
CA TRP A 327 11.66 0.35 -25.77
C TRP A 327 11.74 1.84 -25.40
N LYS A 328 11.49 2.72 -26.37
CA LYS A 328 11.39 4.18 -26.15
C LYS A 328 10.08 4.68 -26.77
N GLY A 329 9.34 5.48 -26.02
CA GLY A 329 7.99 5.88 -26.39
C GLY A 329 7.26 6.59 -25.25
N SER A 330 5.93 6.52 -25.27
CA SER A 330 5.08 6.98 -24.18
C SER A 330 3.93 6.02 -23.91
N TYR A 331 3.45 6.01 -22.67
CA TYR A 331 2.24 5.31 -22.27
C TYR A 331 1.04 6.28 -22.25
N PRO A 332 -0.19 5.80 -22.53
CA PRO A 332 -1.40 6.58 -22.33
C PRO A 332 -1.82 6.61 -20.85
N ASP A 333 -2.25 7.78 -20.39
CA ASP A 333 -2.88 7.93 -19.06
C ASP A 333 -4.30 7.36 -19.07
N CYS A 334 -4.47 6.20 -18.44
CA CYS A 334 -5.73 5.46 -18.40
C CYS A 334 -6.36 5.51 -17.01
N VAL A 335 -7.55 6.10 -16.88
CA VAL A 335 -8.32 6.15 -15.63
C VAL A 335 -9.58 5.29 -15.72
N PRO A 336 -10.01 4.62 -14.63
CA PRO A 336 -11.19 3.76 -14.66
C PRO A 336 -12.48 4.54 -14.96
N LEU A 337 -13.43 3.89 -15.63
CA LEU A 337 -14.73 4.47 -15.99
C LEU A 337 -15.68 4.59 -14.80
N LYS A 338 -15.67 3.59 -13.91
CA LYS A 338 -16.55 3.45 -12.74
C LYS A 338 -15.79 2.85 -11.55
N PRO A 339 -14.81 3.57 -10.96
CA PRO A 339 -14.20 3.12 -9.72
C PRO A 339 -15.23 3.13 -8.57
N CYS A 340 -15.03 2.27 -7.57
CA CYS A 340 -15.77 2.41 -6.31
C CYS A 340 -15.14 3.53 -5.48
N SER A 341 -15.98 4.29 -4.76
CA SER A 341 -15.51 5.33 -3.84
C SER A 341 -14.67 4.70 -2.71
N LEU A 342 -13.53 5.33 -2.45
CA LEU A 342 -12.64 5.05 -1.31
C LEU A 342 -12.85 6.06 -0.18
N ASP A 343 -13.47 7.20 -0.47
CA ASP A 343 -13.62 8.35 0.44
C ASP A 343 -14.34 7.92 1.74
N ASN A 344 -15.44 7.17 1.59
CA ASN A 344 -16.21 6.64 2.72
C ASN A 344 -15.52 5.50 3.48
N LEU A 345 -14.49 4.87 2.90
CA LEU A 345 -13.68 3.81 3.55
C LEU A 345 -12.41 4.37 4.23
N LEU A 346 -12.00 5.59 3.87
CA LEU A 346 -10.78 6.24 4.38
C LEU A 346 -11.08 7.37 5.37
N VAL A 347 -12.15 8.15 5.11
CA VAL A 347 -12.62 9.23 6.00
C VAL A 347 -13.68 8.70 6.96
N GLY A 348 -14.39 7.65 6.56
CA GLY A 348 -15.23 6.85 7.45
C GLY A 348 -14.37 5.99 8.37
N ALA A 349 -13.91 6.57 9.47
CA ALA A 349 -13.56 5.76 10.63
C ALA A 349 -14.84 5.01 11.05
N HIS A 350 -14.91 3.72 10.69
CA HIS A 350 -16.01 2.84 11.12
C HIS A 350 -16.17 2.93 12.64
N SER A 351 -17.39 2.71 13.15
CA SER A 351 -17.70 2.73 14.59
C SER A 351 -16.59 2.05 15.38
N ASN A 352 -15.92 2.82 16.26
CA ASN A 352 -14.50 2.81 16.71
C ASN A 352 -13.71 1.48 16.86
N GLN A 353 -14.35 0.34 16.69
CA GLN A 353 -13.84 -1.03 16.80
C GLN A 353 -13.57 -1.72 15.44
N THR A 354 -13.94 -1.15 14.28
CA THR A 354 -13.76 -1.85 12.96
C THR A 354 -12.67 -1.20 12.11
N VAL A 355 -11.84 -2.00 11.44
CA VAL A 355 -10.67 -1.57 10.64
C VAL A 355 -10.57 -2.35 9.32
N ILE A 356 -9.87 -1.77 8.34
CA ILE A 356 -9.56 -2.42 7.06
C ILE A 356 -8.18 -3.07 7.14
N THR A 357 -8.12 -4.39 6.92
CA THR A 357 -6.91 -5.20 7.05
C THR A 357 -6.09 -5.22 5.76
N SER A 358 -6.74 -5.35 4.61
CA SER A 358 -6.13 -5.16 3.28
C SER A 358 -7.13 -4.62 2.25
N MET A 359 -6.59 -4.03 1.17
CA MET A 359 -7.30 -3.85 -0.08
C MET A 359 -6.51 -4.52 -1.20
N ASP A 360 -7.16 -5.44 -1.92
CA ASP A 360 -6.55 -6.36 -2.86
C ASP A 360 -7.08 -6.14 -4.28
N GLY A 361 -6.18 -6.04 -5.26
CA GLY A 361 -6.55 -5.77 -6.65
C GLY A 361 -6.86 -4.31 -6.95
N LEU A 362 -6.19 -3.37 -6.29
CA LEU A 362 -6.26 -1.95 -6.60
C LEU A 362 -5.61 -1.62 -7.96
N TYR A 363 -6.15 -0.64 -8.67
CA TYR A 363 -5.47 -0.03 -9.82
C TYR A 363 -4.66 1.18 -9.38
N PHE A 364 -3.34 1.05 -9.37
CA PHE A 364 -2.41 2.16 -9.14
C PHE A 364 -2.16 2.92 -10.44
N PHE A 365 -2.54 4.20 -10.47
CA PHE A 365 -2.19 5.12 -11.55
C PHE A 365 -0.78 5.69 -11.31
N ASN A 366 -0.51 6.12 -10.07
CA ASN A 366 0.82 6.43 -9.56
C ASN A 366 0.95 6.03 -8.09
N GLU A 367 2.14 6.26 -7.50
CA GLU A 367 2.45 5.86 -6.12
C GLU A 367 1.56 6.52 -5.05
N SER A 368 0.96 7.67 -5.36
CA SER A 368 0.07 8.43 -4.47
C SER A 368 -1.42 8.34 -4.86
N GLN A 369 -1.74 7.74 -6.02
CA GLN A 369 -3.08 7.79 -6.61
C GLN A 369 -3.49 6.41 -7.15
N TYR A 370 -4.46 5.81 -6.48
CA TYR A 370 -4.98 4.48 -6.76
C TYR A 370 -6.52 4.47 -6.71
N TYR A 371 -7.11 3.43 -7.29
CA TYR A 371 -8.56 3.29 -7.47
C TYR A 371 -9.01 1.85 -7.15
N ALA A 372 -10.13 1.70 -6.45
CA ALA A 372 -10.88 0.45 -6.45
C ALA A 372 -11.59 0.29 -7.79
N VAL A 373 -11.34 -0.82 -8.49
CA VAL A 373 -11.88 -1.17 -9.80
C VAL A 373 -12.70 -2.46 -9.72
N ASP A 374 -13.36 -2.85 -10.81
CA ASP A 374 -14.12 -4.11 -10.84
C ASP A 374 -13.26 -5.31 -10.40
N GLY A 375 -13.69 -6.00 -9.35
CA GLY A 375 -12.96 -7.11 -8.73
C GLY A 375 -11.91 -6.73 -7.68
N THR A 376 -11.73 -5.45 -7.33
CA THR A 376 -10.98 -5.07 -6.10
C THR A 376 -11.74 -5.59 -4.88
N GLU A 377 -11.06 -6.24 -3.95
CA GLU A 377 -11.62 -6.72 -2.67
C GLU A 377 -11.08 -5.87 -1.51
N VAL A 378 -11.93 -5.59 -0.52
CA VAL A 378 -11.56 -4.95 0.74
C VAL A 378 -11.91 -5.87 1.90
N ASN A 379 -10.92 -6.15 2.75
CA ASN A 379 -11.03 -7.03 3.90
C ASN A 379 -11.11 -6.23 5.20
N TYR A 380 -11.97 -6.65 6.11
CA TYR A 380 -12.27 -5.99 7.38
C TYR A 380 -11.85 -6.87 8.56
N GLY A 381 -11.56 -6.23 9.68
CA GLY A 381 -11.33 -6.87 10.98
C GLY A 381 -11.71 -5.94 12.12
N CYS A 382 -11.54 -6.41 13.36
CA CYS A 382 -11.75 -5.58 14.54
C CYS A 382 -10.42 -5.03 15.08
N ALA A 383 -10.46 -3.79 15.60
CA ALA A 383 -9.35 -3.09 16.22
C ALA A 383 -8.81 -3.83 17.46
N ASN A 384 -9.69 -4.54 18.19
CA ASN A 384 -9.34 -5.43 19.28
C ASN A 384 -9.58 -6.89 18.86
N PRO A 385 -8.65 -7.52 18.08
CA PRO A 385 -8.83 -8.88 17.61
C PRO A 385 -8.84 -9.87 18.78
N GLY A 386 -9.97 -10.54 18.99
CA GLY A 386 -10.15 -11.58 20.01
C GLY A 386 -11.01 -11.19 21.22
N SER A 387 -11.29 -9.90 21.44
CA SER A 387 -12.42 -9.47 22.29
C SER A 387 -13.66 -9.21 21.45
N ASP A 388 -13.48 -8.51 20.33
CA ASP A 388 -14.57 -7.99 19.51
C ASP A 388 -14.90 -8.99 18.40
N ILE A 389 -16.20 -9.20 18.14
CA ILE A 389 -16.70 -10.14 17.12
C ILE A 389 -17.12 -9.34 15.89
N LEU A 390 -16.56 -9.68 14.72
CA LEU A 390 -16.98 -9.08 13.44
C LEU A 390 -18.33 -9.66 13.00
N VAL A 391 -19.32 -8.79 12.80
CA VAL A 391 -20.68 -9.14 12.36
C VAL A 391 -20.90 -8.64 10.93
N GLY A 392 -21.10 -9.59 10.00
CA GLY A 392 -21.25 -9.32 8.58
C GLY A 392 -20.44 -10.31 7.74
N LYS A 393 -20.07 -9.93 6.51
CA LYS A 393 -19.06 -10.64 5.72
C LYS A 393 -17.71 -9.93 5.90
N GLU A 394 -16.65 -10.69 6.13
CA GLU A 394 -15.29 -10.19 6.32
C GLU A 394 -14.72 -9.43 5.12
N SER A 395 -15.25 -9.65 3.91
CA SER A 395 -14.77 -9.00 2.69
C SER A 395 -15.89 -8.52 1.77
N ARG A 396 -15.66 -7.40 1.08
CA ARG A 396 -16.55 -6.81 0.07
C ARG A 396 -15.77 -6.58 -1.23
N HIS A 397 -16.38 -6.83 -2.38
CA HIS A 397 -15.76 -6.58 -3.69
C HIS A 397 -16.41 -5.40 -4.42
N CYS A 398 -15.61 -4.64 -5.16
CA CYS A 398 -16.08 -3.56 -6.03
C CYS A 398 -16.68 -4.16 -7.31
N LEU A 399 -17.90 -3.74 -7.66
CA LEU A 399 -18.65 -4.22 -8.82
C LEU A 399 -18.46 -3.29 -10.04
N LYS A 400 -18.64 -3.82 -11.26
CA LYS A 400 -18.79 -3.07 -12.55
C LYS A 400 -19.72 -1.85 -12.53
N THR A 401 -20.58 -1.73 -11.52
CA THR A 401 -21.46 -0.57 -11.31
C THR A 401 -20.75 0.64 -10.69
N GLY A 402 -19.57 0.47 -10.09
CA GLY A 402 -18.91 1.46 -9.23
C GLY A 402 -19.40 1.42 -7.77
N VAL A 403 -19.95 0.29 -7.32
CA VAL A 403 -20.53 0.11 -5.97
C VAL A 403 -19.94 -1.12 -5.29
N TRP A 404 -19.66 -1.03 -3.99
CA TRP A 404 -19.20 -2.14 -3.16
C TRP A 404 -20.31 -3.17 -2.92
N SER A 405 -19.96 -4.46 -2.96
CA SER A 405 -20.89 -5.57 -2.71
C SER A 405 -21.40 -5.56 -1.27
N GLY A 406 -22.71 -5.70 -1.09
CA GLY A 406 -23.34 -5.91 0.21
C GLY A 406 -23.12 -4.78 1.22
N ASN A 407 -23.55 -5.06 2.45
CA ASN A 407 -23.44 -4.13 3.56
C ASN A 407 -22.04 -4.15 4.17
N GLU A 408 -21.69 -3.07 4.86
CA GLU A 408 -20.47 -2.98 5.66
C GLU A 408 -20.58 -3.87 6.91
N PRO A 409 -19.54 -4.64 7.27
CA PRO A 409 -19.52 -5.35 8.54
C PRO A 409 -19.23 -4.37 9.69
N TYR A 410 -19.62 -4.75 10.91
CA TYR A 410 -19.34 -3.98 12.13
C TYR A 410 -18.85 -4.90 13.25
N CYS A 411 -18.02 -4.38 14.13
CA CYS A 411 -17.56 -5.10 15.31
C CYS A 411 -18.52 -4.93 16.50
N TYR A 412 -18.59 -5.97 17.34
CA TYR A 412 -19.43 -6.05 18.52
C TYR A 412 -18.62 -6.58 19.70
N ASP A 413 -18.48 -5.79 20.77
CA ASP A 413 -17.94 -6.27 22.04
C ASP A 413 -19.04 -6.97 22.86
N PRO A 414 -18.95 -8.28 23.15
CA PRO A 414 -19.90 -8.96 24.01
C PRO A 414 -19.89 -8.44 25.45
N ASN A 415 -18.79 -7.85 25.93
CA ASN A 415 -18.60 -7.49 27.33
C ASN A 415 -19.35 -6.21 27.73
N GLU A 416 -19.52 -5.22 26.84
CA GLU A 416 -20.31 -4.01 27.12
C GLU A 416 -21.74 -4.33 27.59
N THR A 417 -22.34 -5.40 27.06
CA THR A 417 -23.72 -5.80 27.41
C THR A 417 -23.90 -6.28 28.85
N THR A 418 -22.81 -6.56 29.58
CA THR A 418 -22.89 -6.86 31.03
C THR A 418 -23.35 -5.65 31.85
N ARG A 419 -23.29 -4.43 31.28
CA ARG A 419 -23.69 -3.18 31.94
C ARG A 419 -25.15 -2.81 31.70
N PHE A 420 -26.07 -3.78 31.76
CA PHE A 420 -27.48 -3.46 32.02
C PHE A 420 -27.56 -2.57 33.27
N PRO A 421 -28.11 -1.34 33.19
CA PRO A 421 -28.09 -0.43 34.33
C PRO A 421 -28.94 -1.03 35.46
N VAL A 422 -28.31 -1.25 36.62
CA VAL A 422 -28.93 -1.86 37.82
C VAL A 422 -30.24 -1.13 38.19
N TRP A 423 -30.35 0.15 37.84
CA TRP A 423 -31.55 0.98 37.90
C TRP A 423 -32.80 0.39 37.24
N ILE A 424 -32.68 -0.40 36.16
CA ILE A 424 -33.83 -1.09 35.54
C ILE A 424 -34.34 -2.21 36.47
N ILE A 425 -33.43 -2.99 37.06
CA ILE A 425 -33.78 -4.06 38.01
C ILE A 425 -34.38 -3.44 39.29
N ILE A 426 -33.77 -2.36 39.79
CA ILE A 426 -34.29 -1.57 40.92
C ILE A 426 -35.68 -0.99 40.57
N GLY A 427 -35.89 -0.48 39.35
CA GLY A 427 -37.18 0.05 38.90
C GLY A 427 -38.28 -1.01 38.82
N ILE A 428 -37.97 -2.21 38.33
CA ILE A 428 -38.90 -3.35 38.31
C ILE A 428 -39.25 -3.78 39.74
N LEU A 429 -38.25 -3.87 40.63
CA LEU A 429 -38.49 -4.19 42.05
C LEU A 429 -39.29 -3.10 42.77
N PHE A 430 -39.04 -1.82 42.49
CA PHE A 430 -39.76 -0.69 43.09
C PHE A 430 -41.21 -0.60 42.59
N THR A 431 -41.45 -0.77 41.30
CA THR A 431 -42.82 -0.81 40.74
C THR A 431 -43.61 -2.02 41.25
N ALA A 432 -42.98 -3.20 41.40
CA ALA A 432 -43.59 -4.35 42.06
C ALA A 432 -43.92 -4.06 43.55
N LEU A 433 -43.01 -3.42 44.29
CA LEU A 433 -43.24 -3.02 45.68
C LEU A 433 -44.43 -2.05 45.81
N VAL A 434 -44.49 -1.01 44.97
CA VAL A 434 -45.62 -0.07 44.93
C VAL A 434 -46.93 -0.79 44.61
N PHE A 435 -46.92 -1.73 43.65
CA PHE A 435 -48.12 -2.51 43.31
C PHE A 435 -48.62 -3.37 44.49
N ILE A 436 -47.70 -3.98 45.26
CA ILE A 436 -48.02 -4.74 46.49
C ILE A 436 -48.59 -3.82 47.58
N VAL A 437 -48.06 -2.60 47.74
CA VAL A 437 -48.60 -1.59 48.67
C VAL A 437 -50.00 -1.14 48.23
N CYS A 438 -50.23 -0.92 46.93
CA CYS A 438 -51.55 -0.61 46.41
C CYS A 438 -52.56 -1.75 46.62
N LEU A 439 -52.16 -3.01 46.37
CA LEU A 439 -53.02 -4.18 46.62
C LEU A 439 -53.37 -4.34 48.10
N THR A 440 -52.41 -4.18 49.02
CA THR A 440 -52.67 -4.26 50.46
C THR A 440 -53.55 -3.10 50.94
N ALA A 441 -53.36 -1.89 50.42
CA ALA A 441 -54.25 -0.75 50.69
C ALA A 441 -55.69 -0.97 50.17
N VAL A 442 -55.86 -1.55 48.97
CA VAL A 442 -57.18 -1.90 48.42
C VAL A 442 -57.86 -2.99 49.26
N LEU A 443 -57.12 -4.02 49.66
CA LEU A 443 -57.63 -5.08 50.55
C LEU A 443 -58.04 -4.50 51.92
N PHE A 444 -57.26 -3.59 52.49
CA PHE A 444 -57.60 -2.88 53.73
C PHE A 444 -58.82 -1.96 53.58
N TYR A 445 -58.97 -1.28 52.44
CA TYR A 445 -60.17 -0.50 52.12
C TYR A 445 -61.42 -1.39 52.02
N VAL A 446 -61.33 -2.53 51.33
CA VAL A 446 -62.45 -3.50 51.24
C VAL A 446 -62.77 -4.10 52.61
N TYR A 447 -61.77 -4.42 53.43
CA TYR A 447 -61.93 -4.95 54.79
C TYR A 447 -62.60 -3.93 55.72
N SER A 448 -62.10 -2.70 55.77
CA SER A 448 -62.68 -1.62 56.59
C SER A 448 -64.09 -1.22 56.12
N LYS A 449 -64.38 -1.26 54.81
CA LYS A 449 -65.73 -1.07 54.25
C LYS A 449 -66.69 -2.21 54.67
N ARG A 450 -66.22 -3.46 54.70
CA ARG A 450 -66.98 -4.61 55.26
C ARG A 450 -67.23 -4.49 56.77
N ILE A 451 -66.29 -3.94 57.54
CA ILE A 451 -66.50 -3.66 58.97
C ILE A 451 -67.54 -2.56 59.17
N LYS A 452 -67.43 -1.42 58.47
CA LYS A 452 -68.43 -0.33 58.54
C LYS A 452 -69.84 -0.84 58.20
N SER A 453 -69.97 -1.65 57.15
CA SER A 453 -71.23 -2.31 56.75
C SER A 453 -71.87 -3.13 57.89
N LYS A 454 -71.09 -3.90 58.65
CA LYS A 454 -71.60 -4.68 59.79
C LYS A 454 -71.99 -3.81 61.00
N ILE A 455 -71.30 -2.70 61.23
CA ILE A 455 -71.61 -1.77 62.34
C ILE A 455 -72.91 -1.00 62.05
N THR A 456 -73.12 -0.52 60.81
CA THR A 456 -74.35 0.19 60.42
C THR A 456 -75.61 -0.67 60.62
N GLN A 457 -75.52 -2.00 60.42
CA GLN A 457 -76.65 -2.92 60.63
C GLN A 457 -77.05 -3.12 62.11
N GLN A 458 -76.20 -2.79 63.09
CA GLN A 458 -76.59 -2.87 64.50
C GLN A 458 -77.30 -1.61 65.02
N ILE A 459 -76.98 -0.44 64.47
CA ILE A 459 -77.58 0.84 64.89
C ILE A 459 -79.01 1.00 64.33
N ALA A 460 -79.30 0.42 63.16
CA ALA A 460 -80.63 0.45 62.54
C ALA A 460 -81.71 -0.44 63.21
N ARG A 461 -81.47 -0.98 64.42
CA ARG A 461 -82.37 -1.96 65.06
C ARG A 461 -83.34 -1.37 66.12
N ASN A 462 -83.18 -0.11 66.53
CA ASN A 462 -83.96 0.50 67.62
C ASN A 462 -84.51 1.91 67.28
N ARG A 463 -85.65 1.99 66.58
CA ARG A 463 -86.89 2.76 66.92
C ARG A 463 -87.89 2.68 65.74
N PRO A 464 -89.21 2.52 65.95
CA PRO A 464 -90.17 2.20 64.88
C PRO A 464 -90.82 3.41 64.20
N GLU A 465 -91.60 3.13 63.16
CA GLU A 465 -92.42 4.04 62.37
C GLU A 465 -93.72 4.46 63.08
N SER A 466 -94.05 5.76 63.06
CA SER A 466 -95.38 6.34 62.78
C SER A 466 -95.21 7.87 62.62
N GLU A 467 -96.06 8.65 61.95
CA GLU A 467 -97.27 8.35 61.17
C GLU A 467 -97.48 9.46 60.10
N LYS A 468 -98.47 9.30 59.20
CA LYS A 468 -98.88 10.36 58.26
C LYS A 468 -99.69 11.46 58.97
N PHE A 469 -99.69 12.69 58.45
CA PHE A 469 -100.93 13.32 57.93
C PHE A 469 -100.64 14.50 56.98
N GLU A 470 -101.70 15.03 56.36
CA GLU A 470 -101.74 16.10 55.36
C GLU A 470 -102.04 17.49 55.98
N GLY A 471 -101.71 18.58 55.27
CA GLY A 471 -102.46 19.86 55.37
C GLY A 471 -101.67 21.14 55.71
N TYR A 472 -101.76 22.14 54.80
CA TYR A 472 -102.19 23.53 55.00
C TYR A 472 -101.85 24.28 56.32
N ASP A 473 -101.19 25.45 56.38
CA ASP A 473 -100.22 26.10 55.45
C ASP A 473 -99.15 26.88 56.29
N ASP A 474 -98.89 28.20 56.42
CA ASP A 474 -99.30 29.51 55.82
C ASP A 474 -98.30 30.64 56.27
N VAL A 475 -98.48 31.90 55.81
CA VAL A 475 -97.88 33.20 56.27
C VAL A 475 -96.43 33.59 55.86
N GLU A 476 -96.36 34.33 54.74
CA GLU A 476 -95.64 35.63 54.52
C GLU A 476 -94.17 35.84 55.00
N PHE A 477 -93.14 35.95 54.13
CA PHE A 477 -92.66 37.15 53.35
C PHE A 477 -91.45 37.90 53.99
N PRO A 478 -90.63 38.71 53.26
CA PRO A 478 -90.28 38.65 51.82
C PRO A 478 -88.78 38.98 51.45
N SER A 479 -88.43 38.68 50.19
CA SER A 479 -87.59 39.51 49.26
C SER A 479 -86.05 39.36 49.09
N ASN A 480 -85.68 39.36 47.79
CA ASN A 480 -84.56 40.05 47.10
C ASN A 480 -83.06 39.58 47.13
N LYS A 481 -82.62 39.16 45.93
CA LYS A 481 -81.50 39.69 45.11
C LYS A 481 -80.03 39.72 45.61
N MET A 482 -79.18 38.96 44.89
CA MET A 482 -78.15 39.41 43.91
C MET A 482 -76.96 40.32 44.33
N TYR A 483 -75.82 40.14 43.63
CA TYR A 483 -74.49 40.79 43.73
C TYR A 483 -73.57 40.22 44.84
N ASP A 484 -72.38 39.64 44.60
CA ASP A 484 -71.17 40.06 43.87
C ASP A 484 -70.24 41.02 44.66
N THR A 485 -68.94 40.99 44.37
CA THR A 485 -67.82 41.87 44.80
C THR A 485 -67.14 41.74 46.19
N TYR A 486 -65.79 41.68 46.11
CA TYR A 486 -64.66 42.18 46.95
C TYR A 486 -64.91 42.71 48.39
N ASP A 487 -64.00 42.52 49.37
CA ASP A 487 -62.75 43.32 49.48
C ASP A 487 -61.57 42.66 50.25
N VAL A 488 -60.50 43.44 50.50
CA VAL A 488 -59.10 43.02 50.76
C VAL A 488 -58.63 43.27 52.23
N VAL A 489 -57.39 42.86 52.54
CA VAL A 489 -56.57 43.12 53.76
C VAL A 489 -56.76 42.11 54.92
N GLY A 490 -55.75 41.44 55.47
CA GLY A 490 -54.33 41.28 55.06
C GLY A 490 -53.35 41.21 56.25
N ALA A 491 -52.35 40.31 56.20
CA ALA A 491 -51.06 40.39 56.94
C ALA A 491 -50.17 39.13 56.75
N GLY A 492 -48.89 39.33 56.37
CA GLY A 492 -47.73 38.49 56.74
C GLY A 492 -47.59 37.05 56.18
N GLY A 493 -46.58 36.83 55.32
CA GLY A 493 -46.11 35.49 54.95
C GLY A 493 -45.27 35.49 53.66
N GLU A 494 -44.07 34.90 53.69
CA GLU A 494 -43.09 34.97 52.59
C GLU A 494 -43.48 34.19 51.32
N VAL A 495 -42.92 34.62 50.19
CA VAL A 495 -43.09 33.97 48.88
C VAL A 495 -42.23 32.72 48.76
N ARG A 496 -42.81 31.63 48.25
CA ARG A 496 -42.10 30.68 47.39
C ARG A 496 -42.89 30.46 46.10
N TYR A 497 -42.17 30.44 44.99
CA TYR A 497 -42.72 30.30 43.65
C TYR A 497 -43.32 28.90 43.45
N ALA A 498 -44.41 28.84 42.68
CA ALA A 498 -44.95 27.61 42.13
C ALA A 498 -45.10 27.81 40.61
N ASP A 499 -44.44 26.99 39.81
CA ASP A 499 -44.45 27.10 38.36
C ASP A 499 -45.82 26.70 37.78
N ALA A 500 -46.50 27.65 37.13
CA ALA A 500 -47.75 27.42 36.43
C ALA A 500 -47.48 27.17 34.93
N ALA A 501 -47.05 25.95 34.59
CA ALA A 501 -46.84 25.55 33.20
C ALA A 501 -48.18 25.37 32.46
N TYR A 502 -48.38 26.10 31.36
CA TYR A 502 -49.43 25.81 30.38
C TYR A 502 -48.93 24.81 29.34
N TYR A 503 -49.70 23.74 29.10
CA TYR A 503 -49.42 22.82 28.00
C TYR A 503 -49.91 23.39 26.67
N SER A 504 -49.06 23.28 25.64
CA SER A 504 -49.44 23.46 24.23
C SER A 504 -49.07 22.21 23.45
N ASN A 505 -49.99 21.72 22.62
CA ASN A 505 -49.76 20.52 21.81
C ASN A 505 -48.99 20.89 20.54
N HIS A 506 -47.66 20.72 20.56
CA HIS A 506 -46.84 20.05 19.53
C HIS A 506 -45.36 20.14 19.96
N GLY A 507 -44.61 19.04 19.82
CA GLY A 507 -43.29 18.90 20.43
C GLY A 507 -42.13 19.27 19.50
N GLU A 508 -41.45 20.37 19.79
CA GLU A 508 -40.06 20.66 19.43
C GLU A 508 -39.35 21.28 20.65
N TYR A 509 -38.06 21.03 20.82
CA TYR A 509 -37.27 21.50 21.97
C TYR A 509 -36.13 22.38 21.45
N VAL A 510 -36.17 23.68 21.77
CA VAL A 510 -35.21 24.68 21.27
C VAL A 510 -34.79 25.59 22.43
N GLU A 511 -33.51 25.55 22.80
CA GLU A 511 -32.93 26.42 23.82
C GLU A 511 -32.26 27.65 23.19
N VAL A 512 -32.75 28.85 23.52
CA VAL A 512 -32.11 30.15 23.29
C VAL A 512 -32.58 31.13 24.38
N PRO A 513 -31.84 32.22 24.69
CA PRO A 513 -31.58 32.54 26.09
C PRO A 513 -32.56 33.54 26.72
N ALA A 514 -32.65 33.50 28.05
CA ALA A 514 -33.28 34.57 28.82
C ALA A 514 -32.48 35.88 28.70
N ASN A 515 -33.10 36.94 28.19
CA ASN A 515 -33.00 38.35 28.62
C ASN A 515 -33.66 39.33 27.62
N VAL A 516 -34.99 39.32 27.53
CA VAL A 516 -35.77 40.41 26.91
C VAL A 516 -36.99 40.72 27.77
N GLN A 517 -37.19 41.98 28.13
CA GLN A 517 -38.45 42.47 28.68
C GLN A 517 -39.27 43.16 27.59
N ILE A 518 -40.60 43.06 27.70
CA ILE A 518 -41.55 43.79 26.85
C ILE A 518 -42.34 44.74 27.76
N GLN A 519 -42.01 46.03 27.70
CA GLN A 519 -42.91 47.09 28.19
C GLN A 519 -43.79 47.59 27.05
N SER A 520 -45.01 48.01 27.38
CA SER A 520 -45.93 48.66 26.45
C SER A 520 -45.36 49.99 25.95
N SER A 521 -45.56 50.29 24.67
CA SER A 521 -45.05 51.47 23.99
C SER A 521 -45.50 52.80 24.61
N ASN A 522 -44.58 53.76 24.70
CA ASN A 522 -44.82 55.17 24.38
C ASN A 522 -43.52 55.83 23.88
N ASP A 523 -43.54 56.27 22.62
CA ASP A 523 -42.95 57.51 22.10
C ASP A 523 -41.41 57.77 21.95
N TYR A 524 -41.07 58.29 20.76
CA TYR A 524 -39.86 59.02 20.26
C TYR A 524 -38.41 58.43 20.30
N TRP A 525 -38.02 57.83 19.17
CA TRP A 525 -36.85 58.16 18.30
C TRP A 525 -35.37 58.29 18.79
N ARG A 526 -34.50 57.59 18.00
CA ARG A 526 -33.07 57.85 17.61
C ARG A 526 -31.91 57.11 18.32
N LEU A 527 -30.91 56.80 17.48
CA LEU A 527 -29.60 56.17 17.75
C LEU A 527 -28.57 57.17 18.32
N PRO A 528 -27.47 56.67 18.90
CA PRO A 528 -26.19 56.77 18.18
C PRO A 528 -25.33 55.49 18.20
N VAL A 529 -24.30 55.47 17.34
CA VAL A 529 -23.29 54.40 17.21
C VAL A 529 -21.95 54.87 17.82
N VAL A 530 -21.27 54.01 18.59
CA VAL A 530 -19.85 54.18 18.96
C VAL A 530 -19.16 52.81 19.06
N GLU A 531 -18.06 52.63 18.32
CA GLU A 531 -17.03 51.59 18.52
C GLU A 531 -15.75 52.25 19.11
N PRO A 532 -14.65 51.51 19.35
CA PRO A 532 -14.47 50.40 20.29
C PRO A 532 -13.40 50.76 21.35
N ALA A 533 -13.01 49.82 22.22
CA ALA A 533 -11.86 50.00 23.11
C ALA A 533 -10.96 48.74 23.19
N TYR A 534 -9.66 48.93 22.94
CA TYR A 534 -8.60 47.94 23.14
C TYR A 534 -8.20 47.82 24.62
N LEU A 535 -7.65 46.67 25.01
CA LEU A 535 -6.58 46.59 26.01
C LEU A 535 -5.77 45.29 25.84
N GLU A 536 -4.46 45.35 26.07
CA GLU A 536 -3.51 44.28 25.73
C GLU A 536 -3.04 43.43 26.92
N MET A 537 -2.60 42.21 26.58
CA MET A 537 -1.52 41.42 27.18
C MET A 537 -1.15 41.54 28.68
N THR A 538 -1.14 40.38 29.34
CA THR A 538 0.05 39.93 30.10
C THR A 538 0.30 38.44 29.83
N ALA A 539 1.56 37.99 29.94
CA ALA A 539 2.00 36.65 29.51
C ALA A 539 2.43 35.75 30.69
N SER A 540 2.31 34.42 30.52
CA SER A 540 2.89 33.45 31.48
C SER A 540 3.27 32.09 30.84
N ARG A 541 4.57 31.78 30.92
CA ARG A 541 5.24 30.47 31.05
C ARG A 541 4.77 29.26 30.21
N GLN A 542 5.68 28.77 29.37
CA GLN A 542 5.65 27.40 28.81
C GLN A 542 5.98 26.32 29.86
N PRO A 543 5.48 25.09 29.68
CA PRO A 543 6.10 23.85 30.14
C PRO A 543 6.82 23.10 28.99
N SER A 544 7.85 22.32 29.33
CA SER A 544 8.67 21.55 28.37
C SER A 544 7.93 20.40 27.68
N PRO A 545 8.33 19.98 26.46
CA PRO A 545 7.73 18.84 25.76
C PRO A 545 8.00 17.50 26.48
N ARG A 546 7.01 16.60 26.43
CA ARG A 546 7.18 15.18 26.78
C ARG A 546 7.63 14.39 25.54
N PRO A 547 8.37 13.28 25.69
CA PRO A 547 8.69 12.42 24.55
C PRO A 547 7.42 11.75 23.98
N SER A 548 7.37 11.66 22.65
CA SER A 548 6.30 10.96 21.92
C SER A 548 6.28 9.46 22.23
N PRO A 549 5.11 8.80 22.28
CA PRO A 549 5.05 7.35 22.23
C PRO A 549 5.54 6.85 20.86
N LYS A 550 6.21 5.69 20.84
CA LYS A 550 6.57 5.01 19.59
C LYS A 550 5.32 4.41 18.92
N PRO A 551 5.28 4.29 17.58
CA PRO A 551 4.23 3.54 16.91
C PRO A 551 4.24 2.06 17.33
N THR A 552 3.05 1.50 17.51
CA THR A 552 2.88 0.09 17.89
C THR A 552 3.03 -0.81 16.66
N PRO A 553 3.88 -1.86 16.68
CA PRO A 553 3.94 -2.83 15.59
C PRO A 553 2.65 -3.68 15.54
N CYS A 554 2.24 -4.08 14.34
CA CYS A 554 1.04 -4.89 14.14
C CYS A 554 1.11 -6.24 14.91
N PRO A 555 -0.03 -6.74 15.45
CA PRO A 555 -0.08 -8.07 16.02
C PRO A 555 0.19 -9.11 14.93
N ARG A 556 1.21 -9.94 15.12
CA ARG A 556 1.46 -11.09 14.23
C ARG A 556 0.35 -12.11 14.41
N ILE A 557 -0.46 -12.32 13.38
CA ILE A 557 -1.25 -13.56 13.27
C ILE A 557 -0.24 -14.70 13.17
N ALA A 558 -0.18 -15.53 14.22
CA ALA A 558 0.63 -16.74 14.18
C ALA A 558 -0.04 -17.72 13.20
N ALA A 559 0.64 -18.04 12.10
CA ALA A 559 0.24 -19.17 11.27
C ALA A 559 0.21 -20.42 12.14
N LYS A 560 -0.91 -21.14 12.16
CA LYS A 560 -0.95 -22.49 12.72
C LYS A 560 0.02 -23.34 11.90
N ALA A 561 0.98 -23.97 12.57
CA ALA A 561 1.62 -25.13 11.99
C ALA A 561 0.56 -26.22 11.82
N GLU A 562 0.49 -26.83 10.64
CA GLU A 562 -0.24 -28.08 10.46
C GLU A 562 0.65 -29.21 10.97
N ASP A 563 0.14 -30.03 11.90
CA ASP A 563 0.89 -31.15 12.46
C ASP A 563 1.11 -32.24 11.40
N ILE A 564 2.31 -32.27 10.81
CA ILE A 564 2.73 -33.30 9.87
C ILE A 564 2.95 -34.61 10.65
N TYR A 565 1.89 -35.43 10.71
CA TYR A 565 1.98 -36.80 11.21
C TYR A 565 2.80 -37.67 10.26
N THR A 566 4.06 -37.91 10.61
CA THR A 566 4.90 -38.93 9.98
C THR A 566 4.36 -40.33 10.29
N TYR A 567 4.06 -41.10 9.25
CA TYR A 567 3.90 -42.55 9.34
C TYR A 567 5.15 -43.21 8.76
N GLU A 568 5.84 -44.03 9.57
CA GLU A 568 6.91 -44.90 9.10
C GLU A 568 6.32 -46.18 8.48
N LEU A 569 6.71 -46.50 7.23
CA LEU A 569 6.97 -47.86 6.72
C LEU A 569 7.60 -47.81 5.31
#